data_AF-A0A3A5X5A5-F1
#
_entry.id   AF-A0A3A5X5A5-F1
#
_cell.length_a   1.000
_cell.length_b   1.000
_cell.length_c   1.000
_cell.angle_alpha   90.00
_cell.angle_beta   90.00
_cell.angle_gamma   90.00
#
_symmetry.space_group_name_H-M   'P 1'
#
loop_
_entity.id
_entity.type
_entity.pdbx_description
1 polymer ?
#
loop_
_entity_poly.entity_id
_entity_poly.type
_entity_poly.pdbx_seq_one_letter_code
_entity_poly.pdbx_strand_id
1 'polypeptide(L)'
;MTQFILTKESPEIIRFFRNISTLSKMLDDQEKNFRPVLNGERYITDSELAEKLKLTRRTLADYRMNGRLPYYKVGGKLLYKEKDILVLLEKNRVETFNHW
;
A
#
# COMPACT_ATOMS: atom_id res chain seq x y z
N MET A 1 10.97 18.56 47.97
CA MET A 1 10.61 18.09 46.61
C MET A 1 9.17 17.64 46.66
N THR A 2 8.25 18.38 46.04
CA THR A 2 6.85 18.00 45.93
C THR A 2 6.70 16.99 44.80
N GLN A 3 6.33 15.75 45.16
CA GLN A 3 6.05 14.71 44.19
C GLN A 3 4.67 15.00 43.58
N PHE A 4 4.64 15.41 42.31
CA PHE A 4 3.38 15.56 41.58
C PHE A 4 2.77 14.17 41.37
N ILE A 5 1.67 13.88 42.07
CA ILE A 5 0.91 12.67 41.87
C ILE A 5 0.01 12.89 40.65
N LEU A 6 0.34 12.17 39.57
CA LEU A 6 -0.52 12.11 38.39
C LEU A 6 -1.73 11.24 38.72
N THR A 7 -2.93 11.81 38.57
CA THR A 7 -4.20 11.12 38.76
C THR A 7 -4.92 11.00 37.42
N LYS A 8 -6.03 10.27 37.39
CA LYS A 8 -6.85 10.15 36.18
C LYS A 8 -7.44 11.48 35.69
N GLU A 9 -7.49 12.48 36.58
CA GLU A 9 -7.97 13.82 36.27
C GLU A 9 -6.84 14.77 35.86
N SER A 10 -5.58 14.35 35.98
CA SER A 10 -4.45 15.15 35.51
C SER A 10 -4.59 15.42 34.01
N PRO A 11 -4.51 16.70 33.57
CA PRO A 11 -4.68 17.07 32.16
C PRO A 11 -3.76 16.31 31.21
N GLU A 12 -2.56 15.95 31.68
CA GLU A 12 -1.58 15.16 30.94
C GLU A 12 -2.07 13.74 30.67
N ILE A 13 -2.66 13.09 31.68
CA ILE A 13 -3.21 11.73 31.57
C ILE A 13 -4.44 11.73 30.67
N ILE A 14 -5.34 12.71 30.82
CA ILE A 14 -6.51 12.86 29.95
C ILE A 14 -6.08 13.06 28.49
N ARG A 15 -5.09 13.93 28.24
CA ARG A 15 -4.56 14.19 26.90
C ARG A 15 -3.90 12.94 26.31
N PHE A 16 -3.16 12.19 27.11
CA PHE A 16 -2.54 10.95 26.67
C PHE A 16 -3.56 9.92 26.18
N PHE A 17 -4.59 9.62 26.96
CA PHE A 17 -5.63 8.66 26.56
C PHE A 17 -6.46 9.15 25.37
N ARG A 18 -6.70 10.47 25.26
CA ARG A 18 -7.33 11.06 24.07
C ARG A 18 -6.49 10.81 22.83
N ASN A 19 -5.17 11.05 22.90
CA ASN A 19 -4.26 10.82 21.78
C ASN A 19 -4.22 9.34 21.37
N ILE A 20 -4.16 8.41 22.33
CA ILE A 20 -4.24 6.97 22.04
C ILE A 20 -5.55 6.62 21.33
N SER A 21 -6.67 7.15 21.81
CA SER A 21 -7.98 6.89 21.21
C SER A 21 -8.06 7.42 19.78
N THR A 22 -7.49 8.60 19.52
CA THR A 22 -7.41 9.16 18.16
C THR A 22 -6.55 8.29 17.25
N LEU A 23 -5.36 7.86 17.71
CA LEU A 23 -4.48 6.97 16.94
C LEU A 23 -5.16 5.63 16.64
N SER A 24 -5.87 5.05 17.61
CA SER A 24 -6.64 3.81 17.40
C SER A 24 -7.69 3.98 16.31
N LYS A 25 -8.48 5.07 16.35
CA LYS A 25 -9.47 5.36 15.29
C LYS A 25 -8.84 5.54 13.93
N MET A 26 -7.68 6.21 13.86
CA MET A 26 -6.94 6.36 12.60
C MET A 26 -6.49 5.00 12.06
N LEU A 27 -5.99 4.10 12.91
CA LEU A 27 -5.61 2.74 12.52
C LEU A 27 -6.82 1.93 12.04
N ASP A 28 -7.96 1.99 12.73
CA ASP A 28 -9.19 1.28 12.34
C ASP A 28 -9.71 1.76 10.98
N ASP A 29 -9.67 3.07 10.71
CA ASP A 29 -10.09 3.63 9.42
C ASP A 29 -9.10 3.33 8.30
N GLN A 30 -7.79 3.24 8.60
CA GLN A 30 -6.83 2.68 7.65
C GLN A 30 -7.14 1.20 7.38
N GLU A 31 -7.45 0.41 8.41
CA GLU A 31 -7.76 -1.00 8.25
C GLU A 31 -8.95 -1.24 7.30
N LYS A 32 -10.02 -0.43 7.39
CA LYS A 32 -11.15 -0.49 6.45
C LYS A 32 -10.77 -0.23 4.99
N ASN A 33 -9.76 0.63 4.77
CA ASN A 33 -9.26 0.95 3.43
C ASN A 33 -8.17 -0.04 2.94
N PHE A 34 -7.51 -0.73 3.86
CA PHE A 34 -6.36 -1.60 3.59
C PHE A 34 -6.64 -3.09 3.73
N ARG A 35 -7.84 -3.53 4.15
CA ARG A 35 -8.22 -4.95 4.18
C ARG A 35 -8.28 -5.51 2.75
N PRO A 36 -7.30 -6.32 2.32
CA PRO A 36 -7.31 -6.88 0.98
C PRO A 36 -8.36 -8.00 0.97
N VAL A 37 -9.47 -7.75 0.28
CA VAL A 37 -10.68 -8.58 0.29
C VAL A 37 -10.46 -10.00 -0.28
N LEU A 38 -9.26 -10.28 -0.83
CA LEU A 38 -8.89 -11.49 -1.55
C LEU A 38 -7.73 -12.22 -0.85
N ASN A 39 -8.01 -12.81 0.33
CA ASN A 39 -7.03 -13.57 1.12
C ASN A 39 -5.77 -12.77 1.51
N GLY A 40 -5.92 -11.47 1.80
CA GLY A 40 -4.78 -10.60 2.13
C GLY A 40 -3.97 -10.15 0.91
N GLU A 41 -4.38 -10.49 -0.30
CA GLU A 41 -3.73 -10.06 -1.54
C GLU A 41 -4.39 -8.79 -2.10
N ARG A 42 -3.56 -7.80 -2.42
CA ARG A 42 -4.00 -6.53 -3.01
C ARG A 42 -3.93 -6.61 -4.53
N TYR A 43 -5.05 -6.27 -5.15
CA TYR A 43 -5.18 -6.17 -6.60
C TYR A 43 -5.37 -4.70 -6.97
N ILE A 44 -4.61 -4.24 -7.95
CA ILE A 44 -4.65 -2.88 -8.48
C ILE A 44 -5.19 -2.88 -9.89
N THR A 45 -5.89 -1.81 -10.23
CA THR A 45 -6.42 -1.57 -11.57
C THR A 45 -5.35 -1.03 -12.51
N ASP A 46 -5.66 -1.01 -13.81
CA ASP A 46 -4.80 -0.44 -14.86
C ASP A 46 -4.45 1.03 -14.61
N SER A 47 -5.42 1.83 -14.13
CA SER A 47 -5.19 3.23 -13.79
C SER A 47 -4.24 3.40 -12.59
N GLU A 48 -4.47 2.64 -11.52
CA GLU A 48 -3.61 2.70 -10.32
C GLU A 48 -2.19 2.23 -10.60
N LEU A 49 -2.02 1.16 -11.38
CA LEU A 49 -0.69 0.67 -11.75
C LEU A 49 0.06 1.68 -12.62
N ALA A 50 -0.62 2.30 -13.58
CA ALA A 50 -0.05 3.33 -14.44
C ALA A 50 0.46 4.52 -13.59
N GLU A 51 -0.33 4.97 -12.63
CA GLU A 51 0.03 6.06 -11.74
C GLU A 51 1.22 5.72 -10.82
N LYS A 52 1.26 4.49 -10.29
CA LYS A 52 2.34 4.00 -9.42
C LYS A 52 3.67 3.88 -10.17
N LEU A 53 3.66 3.29 -11.38
CA LEU A 53 4.86 3.10 -12.18
C LEU A 53 5.24 4.34 -13.01
N LYS A 54 4.43 5.40 -12.98
CA LYS A 54 4.59 6.59 -13.82
C LYS A 54 4.64 6.25 -15.32
N LEU A 55 3.83 5.27 -15.72
CA LEU A 55 3.68 4.81 -17.10
C LEU A 55 2.32 5.22 -17.66
N THR A 56 2.22 5.28 -18.98
CA THR A 56 0.91 5.47 -19.62
C THR A 56 0.13 4.15 -19.65
N ARG A 57 -1.21 4.22 -19.65
CA ARG A 57 -2.06 3.03 -19.85
C ARG A 57 -1.79 2.32 -21.18
N ARG A 58 -1.37 3.08 -22.21
CA ARG A 58 -0.95 2.52 -23.50
C ARG A 58 0.30 1.64 -23.35
N THR A 59 1.30 2.11 -22.61
CA THR A 59 2.49 1.32 -22.31
C THR A 59 2.16 0.04 -21.54
N LEU A 60 1.25 0.11 -20.55
CA LEU A 60 0.79 -1.10 -19.85
C LEU A 60 0.05 -2.06 -20.78
N ALA A 61 -0.75 -1.55 -21.72
CA ALA A 61 -1.40 -2.38 -22.73
C ALA A 61 -0.38 -3.09 -23.63
N ASP A 62 0.66 -2.38 -24.08
CA ASP A 62 1.74 -2.97 -24.86
C ASP A 62 2.49 -4.04 -24.06
N TYR A 63 2.75 -3.81 -22.77
CA TYR A 63 3.40 -4.82 -21.92
C TYR A 63 2.55 -6.07 -21.72
N ARG A 64 1.22 -5.92 -21.58
CA ARG A 64 0.30 -7.07 -21.53
C ARG A 64 0.26 -7.83 -22.85
N MET A 65 0.15 -7.12 -23.98
CA MET A 65 0.13 -7.72 -25.32
C MET A 65 1.40 -8.50 -25.63
N ASN A 66 2.55 -7.98 -25.19
CA ASN A 66 3.83 -8.63 -25.37
C ASN A 66 4.15 -9.70 -24.31
N GLY A 67 3.19 -10.05 -23.43
CA GLY A 67 3.35 -11.06 -22.39
C GLY A 67 4.35 -10.70 -21.28
N ARG A 68 4.78 -9.44 -21.20
CA ARG A 68 5.76 -8.96 -20.21
C ARG A 68 5.14 -8.67 -18.85
N LEU A 69 3.84 -8.36 -18.81
CA LEU A 69 3.13 -7.93 -17.60
C LEU A 69 1.99 -8.91 -17.27
N PRO A 70 2.07 -9.68 -16.17
CA PRO A 70 1.02 -10.60 -15.77
C PRO A 70 -0.22 -9.83 -15.31
N TYR A 71 -1.41 -10.29 -15.72
CA TYR A 71 -2.68 -9.64 -15.39
C TYR A 71 -3.83 -10.64 -15.31
N TYR A 72 -4.89 -10.24 -14.60
CA TYR A 72 -6.16 -10.95 -14.53
C TYR A 72 -7.21 -10.16 -15.31
N LYS A 73 -8.03 -10.85 -16.10
CA LYS A 73 -9.19 -10.25 -16.79
C LYS A 73 -10.47 -10.78 -16.16
N VAL A 74 -11.24 -9.91 -15.50
CA VAL A 74 -12.49 -10.27 -14.83
C VAL A 74 -13.58 -9.30 -15.27
N GLY A 75 -14.59 -9.79 -15.99
CA GLY A 75 -15.72 -8.96 -16.43
C GLY A 75 -15.33 -7.72 -17.24
N GLY A 76 -14.25 -7.80 -18.03
CA GLY A 76 -13.72 -6.67 -18.81
C GLY A 76 -12.77 -5.74 -18.04
N LYS A 77 -12.66 -5.88 -16.71
CA LYS A 77 -11.66 -5.18 -15.90
C LYS A 77 -10.32 -5.90 -15.92
N LEU A 78 -9.25 -5.11 -15.91
CA LEU A 78 -7.88 -5.59 -15.79
C LEU A 78 -7.40 -5.34 -14.37
N LEU A 79 -6.93 -6.41 -13.73
CA LEU A 79 -6.40 -6.39 -12.38
C LEU A 79 -4.99 -6.95 -12.38
N TYR A 80 -4.14 -6.35 -11.55
CA TYR A 80 -2.77 -6.79 -11.35
C TYR A 80 -2.59 -7.11 -9.87
N LYS A 81 -2.03 -8.28 -9.58
CA LYS A 81 -1.69 -8.64 -8.21
C LYS A 81 -0.42 -7.87 -7.83
N GLU A 82 -0.48 -7.05 -6.79
CA GLU A 82 0.61 -6.14 -6.42
C GLU A 82 1.93 -6.90 -6.16
N LYS A 83 1.84 -8.08 -5.55
CA LYS A 83 2.98 -8.99 -5.33
C LYS A 83 3.66 -9.43 -6.63
N ASP A 84 2.89 -9.75 -7.67
CA ASP A 84 3.43 -10.22 -8.96
C ASP A 84 4.17 -9.07 -9.67
N ILE A 85 3.65 -7.84 -9.54
CA ILE A 85 4.31 -6.64 -10.06
C ILE A 85 5.65 -6.40 -9.35
N LEU A 86 5.70 -6.52 -8.02
CA LEU A 86 6.97 -6.38 -7.27
C LEU A 86 8.00 -7.41 -7.69
N VAL A 87 7.61 -8.68 -7.83
CA VAL A 87 8.49 -9.76 -8.31
C VAL A 87 8.99 -9.46 -9.74
N LEU A 88 8.12 -8.92 -10.61
CA LEU A 88 8.50 -8.53 -11.96
C LEU A 88 9.53 -7.40 -11.95
N LEU A 89 9.33 -6.36 -11.12
CA LEU A 89 10.28 -5.25 -11.01
C LEU A 89 11.64 -5.72 -10.53
N GLU A 90 11.67 -6.57 -9.49
CA GLU A 90 12.92 -7.11 -8.95
C GLU A 90 13.69 -7.93 -9.99
N LYS A 91 12.98 -8.76 -10.76
CA LYS A 91 13.58 -9.55 -11.85
C LYS A 91 14.18 -8.69 -12.97
N ASN A 92 13.67 -7.48 -13.17
CA ASN A 92 14.14 -6.56 -14.20
C ASN A 92 15.03 -5.44 -13.65
N ARG A 93 15.38 -5.50 -12.35
CA ARG A 93 16.27 -4.54 -11.71
C ARG A 93 17.68 -4.71 -12.26
N VAL A 94 18.23 -3.64 -12.83
CA VAL A 94 19.63 -3.59 -13.32
C VAL A 94 20.50 -2.97 -12.24
N GLU A 95 21.52 -3.69 -11.77
CA GLU A 95 22.46 -3.18 -10.78
C GLU A 95 23.49 -2.27 -11.43
N THR A 96 23.73 -1.10 -10.83
CA THR A 96 24.53 -0.02 -11.41
C THR A 96 26.05 -0.27 -11.40
N PHE A 97 26.54 -1.39 -10.83
CA PHE A 97 27.98 -1.62 -10.60
C PHE A 97 28.57 -2.88 -11.25
N ASN A 98 27.79 -3.69 -11.99
CA ASN A 98 28.29 -4.91 -12.63
C ASN A 98 28.71 -4.72 -14.11
N HIS A 99 28.92 -3.48 -14.57
CA HIS A 99 29.25 -3.14 -15.96
C HIS A 99 30.46 -2.20 -16.09
N TRP A 100 31.58 -2.55 -15.45
CA TRP A 100 32.92 -2.03 -15.77
C TRP A 100 33.96 -3.14 -15.67
#